data_AF-A0A2N2IH32-F1
#
_entry.id   AF-A0A2N2IH32-F1
#
_cell.length_a   1.000
_cell.length_b   1.000
_cell.length_c   1.000
_cell.angle_alpha   90.00
_cell.angle_beta   90.00
_cell.angle_gamma   90.00
#
_symmetry.space_group_name_H-M   'P 1'
#
loop_
_entity.id
_entity.type
_entity.pdbx_description
1 polymer ?
#
loop_
_entity_poly.entity_id
_entity_poly.type
_entity_poly.pdbx_seq_one_letter_code
_entity_poly.pdbx_strand_id
1 'polypeptide(L)'
;MKEEGVGGDGAPVIKKIEATRSMRDLMAAYFRELEQAAEGRGKVAWCTSVGPAELLRAMGFHVYFPENHGAMLGASRLASDLIPTANALGYSPDICSYLTSDVGAWLRKTTPLTKAFGMRGVPKPDVLVYNTNQCRDVQDWFAFYQRELGVPLVGIQTPRSIGELTRDHVDTLVAQMRAMIPRLEAVAGRRFDIDRLRETVASSYRCSLAWGRVLRSARHRPSPLTFFDGTIHMGPAVVLRGDERAVAYYELLAAELETRIADGVGAVEGEKHRLYWEGMPVWGKLREHAETLGSGKACVVASTYCNSWVFEALAEPDPFEGMARAYAELFIVRDEPFKEAYLARMAKAYAIDGFIFLDAKTCPNNSNNRYGMPGRLSSQIGLGASTTRVLFVLDTICALWFFNLNLTVRCDQKIKRITIMNHLTASALPRRAPLSIAIALLCTAMIGPALAQQATQNENAPGKSSKSPELLDQVIVTGTRVAGRSPTESMSPVDVVSPVDLERQASLDFTDQLSNLLPSFNTQRFPIADGSAFIRPA
;
A
#
# COMPACT_ATOMS: atom_id res chain seq x y z
N MET A 1 50.68 -3.44 0.29
CA MET A 1 50.14 -3.99 -0.97
C MET A 1 48.74 -3.40 -1.13
N LYS A 2 48.37 -2.89 -2.30
CA LYS A 2 47.02 -2.32 -2.51
C LYS A 2 46.04 -3.44 -2.83
N GLU A 3 44.86 -3.42 -2.24
CA GLU A 3 43.71 -4.13 -2.81
C GLU A 3 43.17 -3.28 -3.96
N GLU A 4 43.01 -3.87 -5.14
CA GLU A 4 42.52 -3.17 -6.31
C GLU A 4 40.99 -3.14 -6.29
N GLY A 5 40.42 -1.94 -6.10
CA GLY A 5 38.98 -1.74 -6.15
C GLY A 5 38.45 -2.00 -7.55
N VAL A 6 37.71 -3.09 -7.74
CA VAL A 6 37.01 -3.40 -8.99
C VAL A 6 35.97 -2.30 -9.26
N GLY A 7 36.29 -1.42 -10.21
CA GLY A 7 35.41 -0.33 -10.63
C GLY A 7 34.15 -0.87 -11.29
N GLY A 8 33.04 -0.88 -10.55
CA GLY A 8 31.71 -1.22 -11.07
C GLY A 8 31.14 -0.10 -11.93
N ASP A 9 31.67 0.08 -13.14
CA ASP A 9 31.28 1.12 -14.10
C ASP A 9 29.95 0.77 -14.81
N GLY A 10 28.91 0.52 -14.00
CA GLY A 10 27.58 0.13 -14.42
C GLY A 10 26.65 1.34 -14.50
N ALA A 11 26.06 1.56 -15.68
CA ALA A 11 25.03 2.58 -15.86
C ALA A 11 23.89 2.42 -14.84
N PRO A 12 23.35 3.52 -14.26
CA PRO A 12 22.41 3.45 -13.16
C PRO A 12 21.10 2.75 -13.57
N VAL A 13 20.67 1.78 -12.77
CA VAL A 13 19.48 0.94 -13.04
C VAL A 13 18.18 1.77 -13.10
N ILE A 14 18.15 2.90 -12.40
CA ILE A 14 17.08 3.92 -12.47
C ILE A 14 17.65 5.15 -13.19
N LYS A 15 17.15 5.45 -14.39
CA LYS A 15 17.48 6.67 -15.14
C LYS A 15 16.61 7.83 -14.65
N LYS A 16 17.23 8.92 -14.18
CA LYS A 16 16.51 10.11 -13.68
C LYS A 16 15.62 10.73 -14.77
N ILE A 17 14.52 11.36 -14.37
CA ILE A 17 13.69 12.25 -15.20
C ILE A 17 13.93 13.69 -14.75
N GLU A 18 14.21 14.61 -15.68
CA GLU A 18 14.68 15.96 -15.38
C GLU A 18 13.54 16.87 -14.90
N ALA A 19 12.33 16.69 -15.42
CA ALA A 19 11.10 17.28 -14.93
C ALA A 19 10.80 16.94 -13.44
N THR A 20 11.52 16.00 -12.82
CA THR A 20 11.45 15.74 -11.37
C THR A 20 11.90 16.96 -10.54
N ARG A 21 12.65 17.92 -11.10
CA ARG A 21 12.92 19.20 -10.41
C ARG A 21 11.63 20.03 -10.30
N SER A 22 11.06 20.41 -11.44
CA SER A 22 9.83 21.19 -11.54
C SER A 22 8.66 20.57 -10.77
N MET A 23 8.57 19.24 -10.73
CA MET A 23 7.65 18.47 -9.89
C MET A 23 7.77 18.85 -8.39
N ARG A 24 8.99 18.81 -7.84
CA ARG A 24 9.20 19.13 -6.41
C ARG A 24 8.90 20.57 -6.10
N ASP A 25 9.27 21.48 -7.01
CA ASP A 25 9.04 22.93 -6.84
C ASP A 25 7.53 23.24 -6.86
N LEU A 26 6.77 22.60 -7.76
CA LEU A 26 5.31 22.67 -7.82
C LEU A 26 4.65 22.11 -6.55
N MET A 27 5.05 20.92 -6.10
CA MET A 27 4.52 20.31 -4.87
C MET A 27 4.86 21.14 -3.62
N ALA A 28 6.05 21.74 -3.55
CA ALA A 28 6.45 22.62 -2.46
C ALA A 28 5.67 23.95 -2.46
N ALA A 29 5.31 24.49 -3.62
CA ALA A 29 4.41 25.65 -3.72
C ALA A 29 3.00 25.31 -3.20
N TYR A 30 2.41 24.21 -3.69
CA TYR A 30 1.10 23.71 -3.26
C TYR A 30 1.02 23.49 -1.73
N PHE A 31 2.03 22.87 -1.12
CA PHE A 31 2.04 22.66 0.33
C PHE A 31 2.22 23.96 1.13
N ARG A 32 3.00 24.92 0.62
CA ARG A 32 3.16 26.25 1.23
C ARG A 32 1.90 27.11 1.11
N GLU A 33 1.13 26.96 0.03
CA GLU A 33 -0.19 27.57 -0.15
C GLU A 33 -1.20 27.02 0.86
N LEU A 34 -1.18 25.70 1.11
CA LEU A 34 -2.00 25.06 2.12
C LEU A 34 -1.67 25.48 3.56
N GLU A 35 -0.39 25.61 3.90
CA GLU A 35 0.01 26.13 5.21
C GLU A 35 -0.46 27.58 5.41
N GLN A 36 -0.26 28.44 4.41
CA GLN A 36 -0.76 29.81 4.42
C GLN A 36 -2.29 29.90 4.51
N ALA A 37 -3.02 29.02 3.84
CA ALA A 37 -4.48 28.95 3.96
C ALA A 37 -4.90 28.55 5.39
N ALA A 38 -4.28 27.53 5.97
CA ALA A 38 -4.51 27.10 7.36
C ALA A 38 -4.09 28.14 8.42
N GLU A 39 -3.24 29.11 8.06
CA GLU A 39 -2.91 30.30 8.85
C GLU A 39 -3.97 31.42 8.76
N GLY A 40 -5.08 31.18 8.07
CA GLY A 40 -6.19 32.12 7.95
C GLY A 40 -6.17 32.98 6.68
N ARG A 41 -5.29 32.70 5.71
CA ARG A 41 -5.27 33.38 4.39
C ARG A 41 -6.24 32.77 3.36
N GLY A 42 -6.97 31.73 3.72
CA GLY A 42 -7.92 31.05 2.86
C GLY A 42 -8.80 30.08 3.64
N LYS A 43 -9.54 29.23 2.92
CA LYS A 43 -10.29 28.11 3.50
C LYS A 43 -9.69 26.79 3.04
N VAL A 44 -9.53 25.84 3.95
CA VAL A 44 -8.94 24.53 3.66
C VAL A 44 -10.02 23.45 3.66
N ALA A 45 -10.12 22.68 2.59
CA ALA A 45 -10.93 21.47 2.55
C ALA A 45 -10.01 20.25 2.57
N TRP A 46 -10.26 19.28 3.43
CA TRP A 46 -9.67 17.95 3.24
C TRP A 46 -10.59 17.14 2.32
N CYS A 47 -9.99 16.49 1.33
CA CYS A 47 -10.69 15.70 0.33
C CYS A 47 -10.06 14.31 0.19
N THR A 48 -10.87 13.29 -0.11
CA THR A 48 -10.36 11.99 -0.55
C THR A 48 -9.76 12.12 -1.96
N SER A 49 -8.83 11.26 -2.35
CA SER A 49 -8.06 11.43 -3.60
C SER A 49 -8.94 11.43 -4.85
N VAL A 50 -10.03 10.66 -4.83
CA VAL A 50 -11.12 10.71 -5.82
C VAL A 50 -12.43 11.26 -5.22
N GLY A 51 -12.30 12.24 -4.32
CA GLY A 51 -13.38 13.13 -3.91
C GLY A 51 -13.58 14.30 -4.91
N PRO A 52 -14.62 15.13 -4.69
CA PRO A 52 -15.00 16.22 -5.59
C PRO A 52 -14.09 17.46 -5.46
N ALA A 53 -12.79 17.29 -5.68
CA ALA A 53 -11.77 18.34 -5.58
C ALA A 53 -12.09 19.55 -6.46
N GLU A 54 -12.67 19.31 -7.63
CA GLU A 54 -13.13 20.30 -8.59
C GLU A 54 -14.20 21.23 -8.02
N LEU A 55 -15.20 20.68 -7.32
CA LEU A 55 -16.24 21.48 -6.65
C LEU A 55 -15.63 22.36 -5.56
N LEU A 56 -14.65 21.83 -4.82
CA LEU A 56 -13.99 22.54 -3.74
C LEU A 56 -13.11 23.68 -4.26
N ARG A 57 -12.32 23.44 -5.32
CA ARG A 57 -11.51 24.47 -5.99
C ARG A 57 -12.36 25.56 -6.64
N ALA A 58 -13.45 25.19 -7.31
CA ALA A 58 -14.42 26.15 -7.86
C ALA A 58 -15.00 27.06 -6.76
N MET A 59 -15.31 26.49 -5.59
CA MET A 59 -15.77 27.20 -4.39
C MET A 59 -14.65 27.89 -3.59
N GLY A 60 -13.39 27.83 -4.04
CA GLY A 60 -12.27 28.59 -3.50
C GLY A 60 -11.55 27.96 -2.30
N PHE A 61 -11.75 26.67 -2.04
CA PHE A 61 -11.00 25.95 -1.03
C PHE A 61 -9.59 25.57 -1.55
N HIS A 62 -8.59 25.72 -0.70
CA HIS A 62 -7.31 25.03 -0.84
C HIS A 62 -7.52 23.58 -0.41
N VAL A 63 -7.29 22.62 -1.31
CA VAL A 63 -7.64 21.21 -1.08
C VAL A 63 -6.43 20.40 -0.62
N TYR A 64 -6.53 19.73 0.52
CA TYR A 64 -5.53 18.80 1.06
C TYR A 64 -6.05 17.36 1.00
N PHE A 65 -5.14 16.39 0.89
CA PHE A 65 -5.47 14.97 0.67
C PHE A 65 -4.75 14.06 1.68
N PRO A 66 -5.44 13.56 2.72
CA PRO A 66 -4.85 12.65 3.72
C PRO A 66 -4.25 11.37 3.12
N GLU A 67 -4.78 10.85 2.00
CA GLU A 67 -4.21 9.71 1.27
C GLU A 67 -2.80 9.98 0.72
N ASN A 68 -2.52 11.21 0.28
CA ASN A 68 -1.18 11.61 -0.15
C ASN A 68 -0.22 11.69 1.05
N HIS A 69 -0.71 12.09 2.23
CA HIS A 69 0.07 12.03 3.46
C HIS A 69 0.34 10.58 3.91
N GLY A 70 -0.64 9.68 3.78
CA GLY A 70 -0.46 8.23 3.94
C GLY A 70 0.62 7.64 3.01
N ALA A 71 0.62 8.04 1.73
CA ALA A 71 1.67 7.67 0.78
C ALA A 71 3.05 8.18 1.22
N MET A 72 3.15 9.44 1.67
CA MET A 72 4.39 10.00 2.23
C MET A 72 4.84 9.29 3.52
N LEU A 73 3.93 8.90 4.40
CA LEU A 73 4.22 8.15 5.62
C LEU A 73 4.79 6.76 5.32
N GLY A 74 4.29 6.09 4.28
CA GLY A 74 4.85 4.83 3.78
C GLY A 74 6.21 5.02 3.10
N ALA A 75 6.35 6.02 2.23
CA ALA A 75 7.60 6.29 1.50
C ALA A 75 8.75 6.74 2.44
N SER A 76 8.43 7.49 3.49
CA SER A 76 9.37 7.87 4.56
C SER A 76 9.58 6.78 5.62
N ARG A 77 8.91 5.63 5.48
CA ARG A 77 8.90 4.48 6.41
C ARG A 77 8.39 4.76 7.83
N LEU A 78 7.83 5.94 8.08
CA LEU A 78 7.25 6.34 9.38
C LEU A 78 5.95 5.60 9.72
N ALA A 79 5.17 5.16 8.72
CA ALA A 79 3.90 4.47 8.94
C ALA A 79 4.02 3.24 9.86
N SER A 80 5.14 2.51 9.80
CA SER A 80 5.40 1.35 10.66
C SER A 80 5.36 1.71 12.16
N ASP A 81 5.91 2.86 12.55
CA ASP A 81 6.02 3.29 13.95
C ASP A 81 4.73 3.97 14.48
N LEU A 82 3.83 4.34 13.56
CA LEU A 82 2.65 5.16 13.83
C LEU A 82 1.36 4.34 13.87
N ILE A 83 1.20 3.34 13.00
CA ILE A 83 0.05 2.40 12.99
C ILE A 83 -0.25 1.79 14.37
N PRO A 84 0.75 1.34 15.17
CA PRO A 84 0.50 0.85 16.52
C PRO A 84 -0.22 1.85 17.44
N THR A 85 -0.08 3.16 17.20
CA THR A 85 -0.77 4.20 17.98
C THR A 85 -2.28 4.21 17.68
N ALA A 86 -2.69 4.00 16.42
CA ALA A 86 -4.10 3.85 16.08
C ALA A 86 -4.65 2.51 16.59
N ASN A 87 -3.89 1.41 16.45
CA ASN A 87 -4.32 0.10 16.92
C ASN A 87 -4.56 0.06 18.44
N ALA A 88 -3.77 0.81 19.22
CA ALA A 88 -3.95 0.97 20.67
C ALA A 88 -5.27 1.68 21.06
N LEU A 89 -5.94 2.36 20.13
CA LEU A 89 -7.29 2.93 20.31
C LEU A 89 -8.41 2.03 19.76
N GLY A 90 -8.11 0.76 19.44
CA GLY A 90 -9.09 -0.22 18.96
C GLY A 90 -9.32 -0.24 17.45
N TYR A 91 -8.55 0.49 16.65
CA TYR A 91 -8.55 0.31 15.20
C TYR A 91 -7.96 -1.07 14.83
N SER A 92 -8.63 -1.79 13.91
CA SER A 92 -8.18 -3.12 13.49
C SER A 92 -6.87 -3.07 12.69
N PRO A 93 -5.96 -4.05 12.83
CA PRO A 93 -4.79 -4.21 11.96
C PRO A 93 -5.13 -4.65 10.51
N ASP A 94 -6.41 -4.88 10.20
CA ASP A 94 -6.89 -5.37 8.90
C ASP A 94 -7.49 -4.29 7.99
N ILE A 95 -7.82 -3.11 8.54
CA ILE A 95 -8.36 -1.96 7.78
C ILE A 95 -7.25 -1.09 7.16
N CYS A 96 -7.62 -0.07 6.37
CA CYS A 96 -6.69 0.74 5.59
C CYS A 96 -5.43 1.21 6.34
N SER A 97 -4.24 0.89 5.81
CA SER A 97 -2.97 1.32 6.38
C SER A 97 -2.63 2.80 6.13
N TYR A 98 -3.28 3.49 5.18
CA TYR A 98 -3.25 4.96 5.16
C TYR A 98 -3.99 5.52 6.38
N LEU A 99 -5.22 5.07 6.63
CA LEU A 99 -6.05 5.50 7.78
C LEU A 99 -5.29 5.30 9.09
N THR A 100 -4.81 4.09 9.38
CA THR A 100 -4.16 3.81 10.67
C THR A 100 -2.79 4.47 10.82
N SER A 101 -2.04 4.69 9.74
CA SER A 101 -0.77 5.45 9.82
C SER A 101 -0.99 6.95 9.97
N ASP A 102 -2.00 7.52 9.30
CA ASP A 102 -2.34 8.94 9.35
C ASP A 102 -3.00 9.34 10.67
N VAL A 103 -3.94 8.54 11.18
CA VAL A 103 -4.49 8.68 12.54
C VAL A 103 -3.38 8.57 13.59
N GLY A 104 -2.46 7.60 13.43
CA GLY A 104 -1.28 7.48 14.28
C GLY A 104 -0.35 8.70 14.19
N ALA A 105 -0.13 9.23 13.00
CA ALA A 105 0.67 10.44 12.73
C ALA A 105 0.08 11.67 13.44
N TRP A 106 -1.24 11.87 13.36
CA TRP A 106 -1.98 12.93 14.03
C TRP A 106 -1.85 12.85 15.54
N LEU A 107 -2.16 11.70 16.14
CA LEU A 107 -2.09 11.45 17.58
C LEU A 107 -0.67 11.66 18.14
N ARG A 108 0.35 11.25 17.38
CA ARG A 108 1.77 11.44 17.72
C ARG A 108 2.33 12.81 17.31
N LYS A 109 1.53 13.69 16.72
CA LYS A 109 1.92 15.02 16.19
C LYS A 109 3.17 14.94 15.30
N THR A 110 3.30 13.87 14.53
CA THR A 110 4.48 13.51 13.74
C THR A 110 4.11 13.49 12.27
N THR A 111 4.81 14.22 11.40
CA THR A 111 4.52 14.24 9.96
C THR A 111 5.79 14.33 9.10
N PRO A 112 5.86 13.62 7.95
CA PRO A 112 6.91 13.82 6.96
C PRO A 112 6.85 15.20 6.28
N LEU A 113 5.72 15.94 6.34
CA LEU A 113 5.56 17.26 5.73
C LEU A 113 6.58 18.27 6.26
N THR A 114 6.90 18.23 7.55
CA THR A 114 7.93 19.10 8.17
C THR A 114 9.30 18.86 7.57
N LYS A 115 9.69 17.60 7.34
CA LYS A 115 10.99 17.27 6.73
C LYS A 115 11.02 17.47 5.21
N ALA A 116 9.90 17.29 4.53
CA ALA A 116 9.81 17.38 3.07
C ALA A 116 9.64 18.82 2.55
N PHE A 117 8.86 19.65 3.27
CA PHE A 117 8.41 20.97 2.80
C PHE A 117 8.59 22.09 3.83
N GLY A 118 9.07 21.79 5.04
CA GLY A 118 9.28 22.78 6.11
C GLY A 118 8.02 23.11 6.94
N MET A 119 6.89 22.47 6.66
CA MET A 119 5.60 22.78 7.29
C MET A 119 5.61 22.53 8.80
N ARG A 120 4.94 23.39 9.56
CA ARG A 120 4.79 23.28 11.02
C ARG A 120 3.91 22.11 11.47
N GLY A 121 3.14 21.52 10.55
CA GLY A 121 2.30 20.34 10.79
C GLY A 121 1.39 20.03 9.59
N VAL A 122 0.41 19.16 9.82
CA VAL A 122 -0.70 18.92 8.87
C VAL A 122 -1.61 20.17 8.84
N PRO A 123 -1.96 20.71 7.66
CA PRO A 123 -2.76 21.94 7.55
C PRO A 123 -4.19 21.66 8.02
N LYS A 124 -4.70 22.44 8.98
CA LYS A 124 -6.05 22.23 9.54
C LYS A 124 -7.14 22.49 8.48
N PRO A 125 -8.22 21.69 8.45
CA PRO A 125 -9.38 21.92 7.60
C PRO A 125 -10.36 22.91 8.23
N ASP A 126 -11.17 23.54 7.39
CA ASP A 126 -12.49 24.11 7.72
C ASP A 126 -13.63 23.13 7.38
N VAL A 127 -13.41 22.19 6.46
CA VAL A 127 -14.40 21.18 6.03
C VAL A 127 -13.72 19.87 5.63
N LEU A 128 -14.42 18.75 5.84
CA LEU A 128 -14.02 17.40 5.45
C LEU A 128 -14.99 16.86 4.39
N VAL A 129 -14.46 16.37 3.26
CA VAL A 129 -15.26 15.99 2.08
C VAL A 129 -14.81 14.65 1.50
N TYR A 130 -15.65 13.62 1.58
CA TYR A 130 -15.32 12.27 1.11
C TYR A 130 -16.08 11.84 -0.14
N ASN A 131 -15.55 10.84 -0.85
CA ASN A 131 -16.28 9.98 -1.76
C ASN A 131 -15.95 8.52 -1.47
N THR A 132 -16.95 7.64 -1.36
CA THR A 132 -16.77 6.21 -1.03
C THR A 132 -16.45 5.31 -2.22
N ASN A 133 -16.24 5.87 -3.41
CA ASN A 133 -15.94 5.14 -4.65
C ASN A 133 -14.75 4.16 -4.49
N GLN A 134 -13.68 4.57 -3.82
CA GLN A 134 -12.51 3.71 -3.55
C GLN A 134 -12.83 2.65 -2.47
N CYS A 135 -13.29 3.09 -1.29
CA CYS A 135 -13.69 2.23 -0.19
C CYS A 135 -14.61 2.96 0.80
N ARG A 136 -15.16 2.22 1.78
CA ARG A 136 -15.87 2.82 2.92
C ARG A 136 -14.91 3.52 3.90
N ASP A 137 -13.71 2.96 4.10
CA ASP A 137 -12.75 3.36 5.14
C ASP A 137 -12.50 4.88 5.19
N VAL A 138 -12.50 5.56 4.03
CA VAL A 138 -12.30 7.02 3.95
C VAL A 138 -13.41 7.83 4.63
N GLN A 139 -14.65 7.33 4.65
CA GLN A 139 -15.77 7.96 5.39
C GLN A 139 -15.54 7.84 6.90
N ASP A 140 -15.14 6.65 7.38
CA ASP A 140 -14.86 6.43 8.81
C ASP A 140 -13.58 7.18 9.28
N TRP A 141 -12.58 7.30 8.41
CA TRP A 141 -11.36 8.12 8.59
C TRP A 141 -11.68 9.60 8.72
N PHE A 142 -12.54 10.15 7.84
CA PHE A 142 -12.94 11.55 7.92
C PHE A 142 -13.90 11.78 9.10
N ALA A 143 -14.69 10.78 9.48
CA ALA A 143 -15.50 10.83 10.70
C ALA A 143 -14.66 10.83 12.00
N PHE A 144 -13.46 10.25 12.01
CA PHE A 144 -12.50 10.48 13.11
C PHE A 144 -12.12 11.95 13.20
N TYR A 145 -11.65 12.55 12.09
CA TYR A 145 -11.26 13.96 12.08
C TYR A 145 -12.41 14.93 12.38
N GLN A 146 -13.65 14.58 12.01
CA GLN A 146 -14.83 15.35 12.43
C GLN A 146 -14.93 15.47 13.95
N ARG A 147 -14.64 14.39 14.69
CA ARG A 147 -14.67 14.38 16.17
C ARG A 147 -13.49 15.12 16.77
N GLU A 148 -12.29 14.94 16.23
CA GLU A 148 -11.06 15.60 16.70
C GLU A 148 -11.04 17.12 16.47
N LEU A 149 -11.72 17.61 15.44
CA LEU A 149 -11.61 18.99 14.97
C LEU A 149 -12.92 19.79 15.02
N GLY A 150 -14.07 19.14 15.22
CA GLY A 150 -15.39 19.78 15.29
C GLY A 150 -15.92 20.35 13.96
N VAL A 151 -15.21 20.11 12.85
CA VAL A 151 -15.51 20.68 11.53
C VAL A 151 -16.64 19.94 10.79
N PRO A 152 -17.36 20.60 9.87
CA PRO A 152 -18.35 19.95 9.00
C PRO A 152 -17.77 18.77 8.19
N LEU A 153 -18.45 17.62 8.27
CA LEU A 153 -18.26 16.48 7.37
C LEU A 153 -19.40 16.39 6.36
N VAL A 154 -19.07 16.33 5.07
CA VAL A 154 -19.98 16.05 3.94
C VAL A 154 -19.34 15.04 2.99
N GLY A 155 -20.09 14.46 2.07
CA GLY A 155 -19.51 13.58 1.06
C GLY A 155 -20.52 12.93 0.13
N ILE A 156 -20.00 12.04 -0.72
CA ILE A 156 -20.72 11.29 -1.73
C ILE A 156 -20.58 9.79 -1.42
N GLN A 157 -21.69 9.07 -1.42
CA GLN A 157 -21.70 7.62 -1.41
C GLN A 157 -21.88 7.12 -2.85
N THR A 158 -20.80 6.59 -3.42
CA THR A 158 -20.78 6.02 -4.78
C THR A 158 -21.04 4.52 -4.71
N PRO A 159 -22.02 3.97 -5.47
CA PRO A 159 -22.22 2.53 -5.63
C PRO A 159 -20.95 1.84 -6.16
N ARG A 160 -20.74 0.57 -5.83
CA ARG A 160 -19.54 -0.19 -6.21
C ARG A 160 -19.90 -1.56 -6.76
N SER A 161 -18.96 -2.18 -7.47
CA SER A 161 -19.20 -3.32 -8.37
C SER A 161 -20.15 -2.96 -9.52
N ILE A 162 -19.98 -1.75 -10.10
CA ILE A 162 -20.79 -1.28 -11.23
C ILE A 162 -20.35 -2.01 -12.51
N GLY A 163 -21.23 -2.86 -13.04
CA GLY A 163 -21.13 -3.41 -14.39
C GLY A 163 -21.46 -2.33 -15.43
N GLU A 164 -22.73 -2.22 -15.82
CA GLU A 164 -23.22 -1.11 -16.65
C GLU A 164 -23.47 0.16 -15.82
N LEU A 165 -23.09 1.33 -16.35
CA LEU A 165 -23.35 2.62 -15.73
C LEU A 165 -24.73 3.15 -16.16
N THR A 166 -25.77 2.80 -15.42
CA THR A 166 -27.13 3.29 -15.62
C THR A 166 -27.28 4.79 -15.31
N ARG A 167 -28.38 5.40 -15.79
CA ARG A 167 -28.74 6.79 -15.47
C ARG A 167 -28.92 7.00 -13.96
N ASP A 168 -29.54 6.05 -13.27
CA ASP A 168 -29.80 6.11 -11.83
C ASP A 168 -28.52 6.29 -11.00
N HIS A 169 -27.42 5.63 -11.40
CA HIS A 169 -26.11 5.83 -10.79
C HIS A 169 -25.62 7.28 -10.95
N VAL A 170 -25.73 7.83 -12.16
CA VAL A 170 -25.30 9.21 -12.48
C VAL A 170 -26.13 10.23 -11.72
N ASP A 171 -27.46 10.16 -11.78
CA ASP A 171 -28.34 11.13 -11.13
C ASP A 171 -28.26 11.08 -9.60
N THR A 172 -28.05 9.90 -9.01
CA THR A 172 -27.80 9.74 -7.57
C THR A 172 -26.51 10.45 -7.12
N LEU A 173 -25.47 10.49 -7.96
CA LEU A 173 -24.22 11.19 -7.68
C LEU A 173 -24.35 12.70 -7.90
N VAL A 174 -25.04 13.12 -8.97
CA VAL A 174 -25.36 14.53 -9.26
C VAL A 174 -26.19 15.14 -8.12
N ALA A 175 -27.21 14.43 -7.63
CA ALA A 175 -28.03 14.86 -6.50
C ALA A 175 -27.20 15.04 -5.22
N GLN A 176 -26.33 14.09 -4.87
CA GLN A 176 -25.43 14.20 -3.71
C GLN A 176 -24.45 15.37 -3.84
N MET A 177 -23.85 15.58 -5.02
CA MET A 177 -22.97 16.72 -5.26
C MET A 177 -23.69 18.06 -5.09
N ARG A 178 -24.91 18.20 -5.62
CA ARG A 178 -25.72 19.41 -5.46
C ARG A 178 -26.17 19.61 -4.01
N ALA A 179 -26.49 18.54 -3.27
CA ALA A 179 -26.89 18.59 -1.87
C ALA A 179 -25.78 19.07 -0.90
N MET A 180 -24.49 18.90 -1.25
CA MET A 180 -23.38 19.44 -0.46
C MET A 180 -23.24 20.97 -0.56
N ILE A 181 -23.68 21.57 -1.67
CA ILE A 181 -23.38 22.98 -2.01
C ILE A 181 -23.76 23.96 -0.89
N PRO A 182 -24.98 23.96 -0.31
CA PRO A 182 -25.35 24.96 0.70
C PRO A 182 -24.45 24.92 1.96
N ARG A 183 -23.94 23.74 2.31
CA ARG A 183 -23.04 23.56 3.46
C ARG A 183 -21.59 23.93 3.12
N LEU A 184 -21.17 23.75 1.87
CA LEU A 184 -19.90 24.25 1.37
C LEU A 184 -19.90 25.78 1.24
N GLU A 185 -21.00 26.41 0.79
CA GLU A 185 -21.15 27.87 0.75
C GLU A 185 -21.01 28.49 2.14
N ALA A 186 -21.66 27.89 3.14
CA ALA A 186 -21.63 28.35 4.53
C ALA A 186 -20.22 28.31 5.17
N VAL A 187 -19.35 27.37 4.76
CA VAL A 187 -17.96 27.30 5.21
C VAL A 187 -17.03 28.18 4.37
N ALA A 188 -17.26 28.25 3.05
CA ALA A 188 -16.46 29.06 2.13
C ALA A 188 -16.67 30.56 2.32
N GLY A 189 -17.83 30.99 2.84
CA GLY A 189 -18.20 32.40 2.94
C GLY A 189 -18.56 33.04 1.59
N ARG A 190 -18.76 32.23 0.54
CA ARG A 190 -19.08 32.68 -0.82
C ARG A 190 -20.08 31.73 -1.49
N ARG A 191 -20.84 32.27 -2.44
CA ARG A 191 -21.78 31.49 -3.26
C ARG A 191 -21.06 30.55 -4.24
N PHE A 192 -21.76 29.47 -4.58
CA PHE A 192 -21.41 28.58 -5.67
C PHE A 192 -21.61 29.28 -7.02
N ASP A 193 -20.76 28.91 -7.97
CA ASP A 193 -20.69 29.47 -9.30
C ASP A 193 -20.48 28.31 -10.29
N ILE A 194 -21.41 28.16 -11.23
CA ILE A 194 -21.42 27.06 -12.19
C ILE A 194 -20.36 27.22 -13.27
N ASP A 195 -19.99 28.45 -13.63
CA ASP A 195 -19.01 28.72 -14.68
C ASP A 195 -17.60 28.55 -14.12
N ARG A 196 -17.35 28.95 -12.86
CA ARG A 196 -16.13 28.59 -12.13
C ARG A 196 -15.99 27.07 -11.93
N LEU A 197 -17.10 26.33 -11.82
CA LEU A 197 -17.06 24.87 -11.84
C LEU A 197 -16.70 24.31 -13.22
N ARG A 198 -17.30 24.83 -14.30
CA ARG A 198 -16.95 24.45 -15.69
C ARG A 198 -15.47 24.69 -16.00
N GLU A 199 -14.94 25.86 -15.64
CA GLU A 199 -13.50 26.18 -15.76
C GLU A 199 -12.63 25.15 -15.03
N THR A 200 -12.98 24.84 -13.78
CA THR A 200 -12.21 23.92 -12.93
C THR A 200 -12.25 22.49 -13.47
N VAL A 201 -13.41 22.00 -13.91
CA VAL A 201 -13.55 20.68 -14.54
C VAL A 201 -12.83 20.60 -15.89
N ALA A 202 -12.87 21.66 -16.70
CA ALA A 202 -12.11 21.74 -17.96
C ALA A 202 -10.58 21.77 -17.73
N SER A 203 -10.11 22.28 -16.58
CA SER A 203 -8.72 22.16 -16.14
C SER A 203 -8.37 20.72 -15.76
N SER A 204 -9.20 20.06 -14.94
CA SER A 204 -9.05 18.64 -14.58
C SER A 204 -9.06 17.70 -15.79
N TYR A 205 -9.91 17.96 -16.78
CA TYR A 205 -9.98 17.18 -18.00
C TYR A 205 -8.69 17.29 -18.80
N ARG A 206 -8.16 18.50 -19.02
CA ARG A 206 -6.86 18.72 -19.69
C ARG A 206 -5.71 18.08 -18.90
N CYS A 207 -5.71 18.17 -17.57
CA CYS A 207 -4.75 17.46 -16.72
C CYS A 207 -4.82 15.94 -16.92
N SER A 208 -6.02 15.37 -17.01
CA SER A 208 -6.25 13.94 -17.25
C SER A 208 -5.76 13.50 -18.63
N LEU A 209 -5.98 14.31 -19.68
CA LEU A 209 -5.49 14.02 -21.02
C LEU A 209 -3.95 14.04 -21.10
N ALA A 210 -3.31 15.04 -20.49
CA ALA A 210 -1.86 15.19 -20.45
C ALA A 210 -1.19 14.06 -19.63
N TRP A 211 -1.75 13.73 -18.46
CA TRP A 211 -1.31 12.56 -17.68
C TRP A 211 -1.53 11.25 -18.44
N GLY A 212 -2.65 11.12 -19.15
CA GLY A 212 -2.91 9.99 -20.05
C GLY A 212 -1.89 9.90 -21.20
N ARG A 213 -1.41 11.02 -21.76
CA ARG A 213 -0.34 11.07 -22.77
C ARG A 213 0.98 10.55 -22.19
N VAL A 214 1.36 11.04 -21.01
CA VAL A 214 2.53 10.57 -20.24
C VAL A 214 2.49 9.04 -20.05
N LEU A 215 1.38 8.49 -19.56
CA LEU A 215 1.27 7.04 -19.34
C LEU A 215 1.21 6.23 -20.65
N ARG A 216 0.55 6.75 -21.69
CA ARG A 216 0.51 6.09 -23.02
C ARG A 216 1.88 6.04 -23.71
N SER A 217 2.83 6.92 -23.36
CA SER A 217 4.20 6.85 -23.89
C SER A 217 4.90 5.52 -23.54
N ALA A 218 4.54 4.89 -22.42
CA ALA A 218 5.05 3.57 -22.02
C ALA A 218 4.64 2.42 -22.96
N ARG A 219 3.78 2.66 -23.97
CA ARG A 219 3.53 1.71 -25.06
C ARG A 219 4.72 1.58 -26.03
N HIS A 220 5.63 2.56 -26.07
CA HIS A 220 6.85 2.47 -26.87
C HIS A 220 7.77 1.35 -26.36
N ARG A 221 8.65 0.84 -27.23
CA ARG A 221 9.62 -0.22 -26.95
C ARG A 221 11.01 0.25 -27.45
N PRO A 222 11.97 0.55 -26.54
CA PRO A 222 11.86 0.47 -25.08
C PRO A 222 10.94 1.56 -24.49
N SER A 223 10.42 1.35 -23.29
CA SER A 223 9.56 2.33 -22.60
C SER A 223 10.38 3.50 -22.04
N PRO A 224 9.99 4.78 -22.24
CA PRO A 224 10.75 5.95 -21.75
C PRO A 224 10.60 6.20 -20.24
N LEU A 225 9.62 5.55 -19.59
CA LEU A 225 9.40 5.56 -18.13
C LEU A 225 8.97 4.16 -17.62
N THR A 226 8.99 3.97 -16.31
CA THR A 226 8.40 2.82 -15.62
C THR A 226 7.19 3.24 -14.76
N PHE A 227 6.44 2.25 -14.28
CA PHE A 227 5.44 2.43 -13.21
C PHE A 227 6.01 3.13 -11.97
N PHE A 228 7.25 2.86 -11.57
CA PHE A 228 7.85 3.45 -10.38
C PHE A 228 8.09 4.95 -10.56
N ASP A 229 8.49 5.37 -11.77
CA ASP A 229 8.52 6.79 -12.15
C ASP A 229 7.10 7.37 -12.15
N GLY A 230 6.11 6.63 -12.68
CA GLY A 230 4.70 6.97 -12.62
C GLY A 230 4.19 7.27 -11.20
N THR A 231 4.58 6.47 -10.19
CA THR A 231 4.20 6.71 -8.79
C THR A 231 4.80 7.98 -8.18
N ILE A 232 5.86 8.52 -8.77
CA ILE A 232 6.44 9.83 -8.39
C ILE A 232 5.71 10.95 -9.14
N HIS A 233 5.54 10.80 -10.46
CA HIS A 233 5.00 11.85 -11.33
C HIS A 233 3.48 12.04 -11.24
N MET A 234 2.73 11.09 -10.67
CA MET A 234 1.26 11.22 -10.53
C MET A 234 0.81 12.27 -9.51
N GLY A 235 1.69 12.79 -8.65
CA GLY A 235 1.33 13.70 -7.54
C GLY A 235 0.36 14.83 -7.91
N PRO A 236 0.66 15.68 -8.91
CA PRO A 236 -0.24 16.73 -9.38
C PRO A 236 -1.59 16.24 -9.91
N ALA A 237 -1.67 15.10 -10.60
CA ALA A 237 -2.95 14.51 -11.01
C ALA A 237 -3.80 14.09 -9.81
N VAL A 238 -3.17 13.71 -8.68
CA VAL A 238 -3.86 13.52 -7.40
C VAL A 238 -4.31 14.86 -6.80
N VAL A 239 -3.38 15.77 -6.51
CA VAL A 239 -3.63 16.90 -5.59
C VAL A 239 -3.90 18.25 -6.26
N LEU A 240 -3.48 18.43 -7.51
CA LEU A 240 -3.64 19.64 -8.33
C LEU A 240 -4.61 19.43 -9.51
N ARG A 241 -5.47 18.40 -9.42
CA ARG A 241 -6.65 18.28 -10.28
C ARG A 241 -7.53 19.52 -10.12
N GLY A 242 -7.79 20.23 -11.21
CA GLY A 242 -8.45 21.55 -11.22
C GLY A 242 -7.51 22.75 -11.07
N ASP A 243 -6.21 22.59 -11.37
CA ASP A 243 -5.19 23.65 -11.32
C ASP A 243 -4.31 23.59 -12.58
N GLU A 244 -4.25 24.69 -13.35
CA GLU A 244 -3.52 24.77 -14.63
C GLU A 244 -2.03 24.39 -14.52
N ARG A 245 -1.43 24.55 -13.33
CA ARG A 245 -0.02 24.21 -13.08
C ARG A 245 0.25 22.71 -13.24
N ALA A 246 -0.74 21.85 -12.99
CA ALA A 246 -0.63 20.42 -13.27
C ALA A 246 -0.62 20.14 -14.79
N VAL A 247 -1.42 20.86 -15.58
CA VAL A 247 -1.45 20.75 -17.04
C VAL A 247 -0.10 21.15 -17.63
N ALA A 248 0.42 22.32 -17.25
CA ALA A 248 1.73 22.81 -17.68
C ALA A 248 2.88 21.86 -17.29
N TYR A 249 2.78 21.25 -16.10
CA TYR A 249 3.73 20.22 -15.68
C TYR A 249 3.68 18.95 -16.56
N TYR A 250 2.48 18.44 -16.87
CA TYR A 250 2.36 17.20 -17.64
C TYR A 250 2.71 17.35 -19.11
N GLU A 251 2.53 18.54 -19.70
CA GLU A 251 3.06 18.81 -21.05
C GLU A 251 4.59 18.87 -21.07
N LEU A 252 5.24 19.45 -20.05
CA LEU A 252 6.70 19.41 -19.89
C LEU A 252 7.22 17.95 -19.75
N LEU A 253 6.54 17.14 -18.94
CA LEU A 253 6.91 15.72 -18.77
C LEU A 253 6.66 14.90 -20.05
N ALA A 254 5.55 15.14 -20.75
CA ALA A 254 5.25 14.47 -22.01
C ALA A 254 6.31 14.78 -23.07
N ALA A 255 6.73 16.06 -23.19
CA ALA A 255 7.81 16.46 -24.08
C ALA A 255 9.14 15.76 -23.76
N GLU A 256 9.54 15.68 -22.48
CA GLU A 256 10.77 14.95 -22.09
C GLU A 256 10.71 13.46 -22.46
N LEU A 257 9.54 12.81 -22.28
CA LEU A 257 9.34 11.40 -22.61
C LEU A 257 9.30 11.15 -24.13
N GLU A 258 8.80 12.12 -24.90
CA GLU A 258 8.82 12.05 -26.37
C GLU A 258 10.23 12.30 -26.94
N THR A 259 11.03 13.19 -26.34
CA THR A 259 12.47 13.31 -26.64
C THR A 259 13.20 12.00 -26.35
N ARG A 260 12.94 11.35 -25.20
CA ARG A 260 13.52 10.02 -24.90
C ARG A 260 13.14 8.94 -25.91
N ILE A 261 11.92 8.97 -26.44
CA ILE A 261 11.48 8.06 -27.50
C ILE A 261 12.29 8.33 -28.79
N ALA A 262 12.47 9.59 -29.18
CA ALA A 262 13.25 9.95 -30.37
C ALA A 262 14.73 9.58 -30.25
N ASP A 263 15.31 9.76 -29.06
CA ASP A 263 16.72 9.45 -28.74
C ASP A 263 16.96 7.95 -28.41
N GLY A 264 15.91 7.12 -28.42
CA GLY A 264 15.99 5.69 -28.05
C GLY A 264 16.26 5.40 -26.56
N VAL A 265 16.12 6.40 -25.68
CA VAL A 265 16.44 6.30 -24.25
C VAL A 265 15.32 5.60 -23.46
N GLY A 266 15.35 4.27 -23.48
CA GLY A 266 14.55 3.43 -22.60
C GLY A 266 14.90 3.59 -21.12
N ALA A 267 13.90 3.62 -20.24
CA ALA A 267 14.07 3.73 -18.79
C ALA A 267 14.79 2.51 -18.18
N VAL A 268 14.42 1.29 -18.61
CA VAL A 268 15.15 0.07 -18.29
C VAL A 268 16.14 -0.22 -19.41
N GLU A 269 17.43 -0.19 -19.08
CA GLU A 269 18.51 -0.40 -20.04
C GLU A 269 18.44 -1.82 -20.66
N GLY A 270 18.30 -1.93 -21.98
CA GLY A 270 18.09 -3.20 -22.67
C GLY A 270 16.83 -3.97 -22.24
N GLU A 271 15.67 -3.29 -22.18
CA GLU A 271 14.35 -3.88 -21.92
C GLU A 271 14.11 -5.20 -22.70
N LYS A 272 13.89 -6.31 -21.98
CA LYS A 272 13.56 -7.63 -22.55
C LYS A 272 12.15 -8.11 -22.23
N HIS A 273 11.57 -7.58 -21.15
CA HIS A 273 10.31 -8.05 -20.60
C HIS A 273 9.46 -6.86 -20.15
N ARG A 274 8.14 -6.95 -20.35
CA ARG A 274 7.18 -5.89 -20.02
C ARG A 274 6.12 -6.42 -19.09
N LEU A 275 6.03 -5.80 -17.91
CA LEU A 275 5.16 -6.24 -16.82
C LEU A 275 4.06 -5.21 -16.55
N TYR A 276 2.94 -5.72 -16.06
CA TYR A 276 1.84 -4.93 -15.53
C TYR A 276 1.85 -5.00 -13.99
N TRP A 277 1.60 -3.87 -13.32
CA TRP A 277 1.42 -3.83 -11.86
C TRP A 277 -0.05 -3.62 -11.50
N GLU A 278 -0.67 -4.64 -10.90
CA GLU A 278 -2.04 -4.61 -10.43
C GLU A 278 -2.10 -4.43 -8.91
N GLY A 279 -3.02 -3.58 -8.43
CA GLY A 279 -3.09 -3.12 -7.05
C GLY A 279 -2.24 -1.87 -6.74
N MET A 280 -2.11 -1.55 -5.45
CA MET A 280 -1.43 -0.37 -4.92
C MET A 280 0.11 -0.45 -5.05
N PRO A 281 0.86 0.66 -4.91
CA PRO A 281 2.31 0.61 -4.74
C PRO A 281 2.71 0.22 -3.30
N VAL A 282 3.86 -0.44 -3.12
CA VAL A 282 4.47 -0.66 -1.78
C VAL A 282 5.47 0.45 -1.50
N TRP A 283 5.01 1.54 -0.87
CA TRP A 283 5.75 2.81 -0.80
C TRP A 283 7.15 2.68 -0.16
N GLY A 284 7.28 1.89 0.90
CA GLY A 284 8.57 1.67 1.58
C GLY A 284 9.60 0.87 0.78
N LYS A 285 9.20 0.30 -0.37
CA LYS A 285 9.97 -0.64 -1.21
C LYS A 285 10.11 -0.24 -2.68
N LEU A 286 9.50 0.86 -3.16
CA LEU A 286 9.48 1.26 -4.58
C LEU A 286 10.84 1.18 -5.28
N ARG A 287 11.88 1.78 -4.69
CA ARG A 287 13.25 1.76 -5.23
C ARG A 287 13.80 0.34 -5.34
N GLU A 288 13.60 -0.47 -4.32
CA GLU A 288 14.09 -1.85 -4.24
C GLU A 288 13.43 -2.70 -5.35
N HIS A 289 12.11 -2.58 -5.52
CA HIS A 289 11.38 -3.23 -6.61
C HIS A 289 11.82 -2.75 -8.00
N ALA A 290 12.06 -1.44 -8.18
CA ALA A 290 12.56 -0.88 -9.44
C ALA A 290 13.97 -1.40 -9.79
N GLU A 291 14.91 -1.40 -8.84
CA GLU A 291 16.27 -1.90 -9.03
C GLU A 291 16.29 -3.41 -9.31
N THR A 292 15.48 -4.20 -8.57
CA THR A 292 15.34 -5.64 -8.78
C THR A 292 14.75 -5.97 -10.16
N LEU A 293 13.68 -5.30 -10.60
CA LEU A 293 13.04 -5.60 -11.89
C LEU A 293 13.89 -5.07 -13.06
N GLY A 294 14.47 -3.88 -12.94
CA GLY A 294 15.35 -3.27 -13.94
C GLY A 294 16.63 -4.07 -14.17
N SER A 295 17.26 -4.60 -13.11
CA SER A 295 18.41 -5.52 -13.24
C SER A 295 18.05 -6.82 -13.98
N GLY A 296 16.84 -7.33 -13.74
CA GLY A 296 16.24 -8.44 -14.49
C GLY A 296 15.78 -8.12 -15.91
N LYS A 297 16.05 -6.89 -16.42
CA LYS A 297 15.64 -6.38 -17.74
C LYS A 297 14.12 -6.36 -17.95
N ALA A 298 13.37 -6.25 -16.86
CA ALA A 298 11.91 -6.17 -16.86
C ALA A 298 11.46 -4.72 -16.58
N CYS A 299 10.83 -4.09 -17.57
CA CYS A 299 10.17 -2.81 -17.41
C CYS A 299 8.72 -3.03 -16.96
N VAL A 300 8.29 -2.38 -15.87
CA VAL A 300 6.87 -2.32 -15.51
C VAL A 300 6.28 -1.12 -16.26
N VAL A 301 5.44 -1.37 -17.27
CA VAL A 301 5.04 -0.36 -18.27
C VAL A 301 3.62 0.16 -18.11
N ALA A 302 2.81 -0.45 -17.25
CA ALA A 302 1.46 0.01 -16.95
C ALA A 302 1.01 -0.45 -15.56
N SER A 303 0.06 0.27 -14.98
CA SER A 303 -0.64 -0.13 -13.76
C SER A 303 -2.06 0.40 -13.74
N THR A 304 -2.96 -0.32 -13.05
CA THR A 304 -4.30 0.19 -12.72
C THR A 304 -4.20 1.42 -11.83
N TYR A 305 -3.22 1.44 -10.92
CA TYR A 305 -3.01 2.56 -10.01
C TYR A 305 -2.77 3.87 -10.77
N CYS A 306 -1.67 4.03 -11.52
CA CYS A 306 -1.37 5.29 -12.21
C CYS A 306 -2.49 5.72 -13.19
N ASN A 307 -3.17 4.76 -13.83
CA ASN A 307 -4.29 5.02 -14.74
C ASN A 307 -5.56 5.55 -14.05
N SER A 308 -5.75 5.33 -12.74
CA SER A 308 -6.97 5.73 -12.01
C SER A 308 -7.10 7.25 -11.77
N TRP A 309 -6.22 8.04 -12.42
CA TRP A 309 -6.21 9.51 -12.43
C TRP A 309 -6.40 10.09 -13.85
N VAL A 310 -6.90 9.27 -14.79
CA VAL A 310 -7.24 9.66 -16.16
C VAL A 310 -8.77 9.67 -16.31
N PHE A 311 -9.38 10.83 -16.05
CA PHE A 311 -10.83 10.99 -16.00
C PHE A 311 -11.42 11.47 -17.34
N GLU A 312 -11.52 10.57 -18.33
CA GLU A 312 -11.96 10.94 -19.70
C GLU A 312 -13.41 11.46 -19.74
N ALA A 313 -14.28 11.01 -18.83
CA ALA A 313 -15.67 11.48 -18.71
C ALA A 313 -15.84 12.92 -18.19
N LEU A 314 -14.77 13.60 -17.75
CA LEU A 314 -14.84 15.05 -17.45
C LEU A 314 -15.03 15.93 -18.71
N ALA A 315 -15.12 15.33 -19.90
CA ALA A 315 -15.48 16.00 -21.15
C ALA A 315 -16.96 16.41 -21.26
N GLU A 316 -17.84 15.92 -20.38
CA GLU A 316 -19.29 16.16 -20.47
C GLU A 316 -19.69 17.64 -20.28
N PRO A 317 -20.69 18.16 -21.03
CA PRO A 317 -21.09 19.57 -20.96
C PRO A 317 -21.71 20.03 -19.62
N ASP A 318 -22.37 19.15 -18.85
CA ASP A 318 -22.68 19.43 -17.45
C ASP A 318 -21.51 18.93 -16.58
N PRO A 319 -20.75 19.81 -15.90
CA PRO A 319 -19.66 19.39 -15.03
C PRO A 319 -20.11 18.44 -13.91
N PHE A 320 -21.37 18.48 -13.47
CA PHE A 320 -21.89 17.53 -12.49
C PHE A 320 -22.04 16.12 -13.08
N GLU A 321 -22.54 16.00 -14.32
CA GLU A 321 -22.63 14.69 -14.99
C GLU A 321 -21.25 14.14 -15.32
N GLY A 322 -20.34 14.99 -15.79
CA GLY A 322 -18.94 14.61 -16.04
C GLY A 322 -18.23 14.11 -14.79
N MET A 323 -18.34 14.83 -13.66
CA MET A 323 -17.81 14.36 -12.37
C MET A 323 -18.47 13.06 -11.91
N ALA A 324 -19.79 12.93 -12.03
CA ALA A 324 -20.52 11.73 -11.61
C ALA A 324 -20.06 10.48 -12.39
N ARG A 325 -19.95 10.59 -13.71
CA ARG A 325 -19.41 9.53 -14.58
C ARG A 325 -17.95 9.25 -14.26
N ALA A 326 -17.10 10.27 -14.21
CA ALA A 326 -15.68 10.13 -13.90
C ALA A 326 -15.40 9.39 -12.58
N TYR A 327 -16.18 9.65 -11.53
CA TYR A 327 -16.02 8.99 -10.23
C TYR A 327 -16.63 7.59 -10.16
N ALA A 328 -17.58 7.25 -11.04
CA ALA A 328 -18.23 5.94 -11.10
C ALA A 328 -17.59 4.97 -12.11
N GLU A 329 -16.94 5.49 -13.16
CA GLU A 329 -16.31 4.68 -14.21
C GLU A 329 -14.95 4.11 -13.82
N LEU A 330 -14.33 4.67 -12.77
CA LEU A 330 -13.03 4.23 -12.24
C LEU A 330 -12.95 2.72 -12.04
N PHE A 331 -11.84 2.12 -12.48
CA PHE A 331 -11.61 0.68 -12.41
C PHE A 331 -11.95 0.06 -11.05
N ILE A 332 -11.54 0.68 -9.92
CA ILE A 332 -11.81 0.16 -8.57
C ILE A 332 -13.31 0.00 -8.27
N VAL A 333 -14.16 0.87 -8.83
CA VAL A 333 -15.62 0.91 -8.68
C VAL A 333 -16.32 -0.18 -9.50
N ARG A 334 -15.70 -0.64 -10.59
CA ARG A 334 -16.32 -1.57 -11.55
C ARG A 334 -16.35 -3.01 -11.08
N ASP A 335 -17.21 -3.80 -11.70
CA ASP A 335 -17.36 -5.23 -11.44
C ASP A 335 -16.16 -6.07 -11.95
N GLU A 336 -16.13 -7.35 -11.56
CA GLU A 336 -15.03 -8.25 -11.93
C GLU A 336 -14.93 -8.52 -13.46
N PRO A 337 -16.06 -8.72 -14.19
CA PRO A 337 -16.04 -8.82 -15.66
C PRO A 337 -15.46 -7.60 -16.37
N PHE A 338 -15.82 -6.36 -15.98
CA PHE A 338 -15.23 -5.16 -16.56
C PHE A 338 -13.73 -5.08 -16.28
N LYS A 339 -13.32 -5.38 -15.04
CA LYS A 339 -11.91 -5.36 -14.62
C LYS A 339 -11.07 -6.36 -15.42
N GLU A 340 -11.55 -7.61 -15.57
CA GLU A 340 -10.88 -8.65 -16.36
C GLU A 340 -10.74 -8.23 -17.83
N ALA A 341 -11.82 -7.76 -18.44
CA ALA A 341 -11.81 -7.27 -19.82
C ALA A 341 -10.89 -6.04 -20.02
N TYR A 342 -10.79 -5.16 -19.02
CA TYR A 342 -9.85 -4.04 -19.04
C TYR A 342 -8.39 -4.52 -18.98
N LEU A 343 -8.05 -5.43 -18.06
CA LEU A 343 -6.69 -5.97 -17.95
C LEU A 343 -6.28 -6.73 -19.22
N ALA A 344 -7.20 -7.45 -19.87
CA ALA A 344 -6.96 -8.08 -21.17
C ALA A 344 -6.70 -7.07 -22.30
N ARG A 345 -7.46 -5.95 -22.35
CA ARG A 345 -7.18 -4.83 -23.27
C ARG A 345 -5.80 -4.21 -23.00
N MET A 346 -5.44 -4.02 -21.74
CA MET A 346 -4.14 -3.47 -21.34
C MET A 346 -2.98 -4.41 -21.69
N ALA A 347 -3.15 -5.74 -21.52
CA ALA A 347 -2.16 -6.74 -21.91
C ALA A 347 -1.77 -6.60 -23.38
N LYS A 348 -2.77 -6.48 -24.27
CA LYS A 348 -2.56 -6.26 -25.70
C LYS A 348 -2.00 -4.87 -26.00
N ALA A 349 -2.56 -3.81 -25.43
CA ALA A 349 -2.23 -2.43 -25.75
C ALA A 349 -0.82 -1.98 -25.32
N TYR A 350 -0.25 -2.62 -24.28
CA TYR A 350 1.12 -2.38 -23.81
C TYR A 350 2.08 -3.53 -24.12
N ALA A 351 1.61 -4.58 -24.81
CA ALA A 351 2.35 -5.80 -25.14
C ALA A 351 3.08 -6.38 -23.91
N ILE A 352 2.27 -6.81 -22.94
CA ILE A 352 2.65 -7.32 -21.61
C ILE A 352 2.99 -8.81 -21.67
N ASP A 353 4.10 -9.20 -21.04
CA ASP A 353 4.55 -10.59 -20.88
C ASP A 353 4.11 -11.23 -19.55
N GLY A 354 3.68 -10.44 -18.56
CA GLY A 354 3.19 -10.93 -17.26
C GLY A 354 2.63 -9.86 -16.31
N PHE A 355 1.85 -10.31 -15.32
CA PHE A 355 1.16 -9.47 -14.33
C PHE A 355 1.68 -9.73 -12.90
N ILE A 356 2.09 -8.68 -12.20
CA ILE A 356 2.30 -8.68 -10.75
C ILE A 356 0.98 -8.26 -10.10
N PHE A 357 0.48 -9.03 -9.13
CA PHE A 357 -0.74 -8.71 -8.37
C PHE A 357 -0.39 -8.49 -6.90
N LEU A 358 -0.47 -7.24 -6.43
CA LEU A 358 -0.37 -6.94 -5.00
C LEU A 358 -1.69 -7.32 -4.30
N ASP A 359 -1.62 -8.32 -3.42
CA ASP A 359 -2.68 -8.63 -2.48
C ASP A 359 -2.44 -7.83 -1.19
N ALA A 360 -2.91 -6.58 -1.21
CA ALA A 360 -2.80 -5.68 -0.09
C ALA A 360 -3.76 -6.11 1.03
N LYS A 361 -3.24 -6.69 2.11
CA LYS A 361 -4.06 -7.16 3.25
C LYS A 361 -5.04 -6.06 3.71
N THR A 362 -4.50 -4.85 3.89
CA THR A 362 -5.20 -3.63 4.32
C THR A 362 -5.86 -2.83 3.19
N CYS A 363 -6.03 -3.40 1.98
CA CYS A 363 -6.82 -2.78 0.91
C CYS A 363 -7.49 -3.86 0.03
N PRO A 364 -8.47 -4.61 0.57
CA PRO A 364 -9.17 -5.65 -0.18
C PRO A 364 -9.83 -5.10 -1.47
N ASN A 365 -10.35 -3.88 -1.41
CA ASN A 365 -11.03 -3.22 -2.54
C ASN A 365 -10.14 -3.00 -3.77
N ASN A 366 -8.80 -2.96 -3.60
CA ASN A 366 -7.84 -2.84 -4.70
C ASN A 366 -6.92 -4.09 -4.83
N SER A 367 -7.35 -5.22 -4.27
CA SER A 367 -6.65 -6.52 -4.34
C SER A 367 -7.40 -7.44 -5.30
N ASN A 368 -7.35 -7.12 -6.60
CA ASN A 368 -8.18 -7.73 -7.65
C ASN A 368 -7.76 -9.18 -8.03
N ASN A 369 -7.10 -9.89 -7.12
CA ASN A 369 -6.54 -11.23 -7.30
C ASN A 369 -7.31 -12.34 -6.55
N ARG A 370 -8.16 -11.98 -5.58
CA ARG A 370 -8.71 -12.93 -4.57
C ARG A 370 -9.80 -13.87 -5.09
N TYR A 371 -10.48 -13.53 -6.18
CA TYR A 371 -11.63 -14.28 -6.73
C TYR A 371 -11.31 -15.03 -8.04
N GLY A 372 -10.03 -15.36 -8.27
CA GLY A 372 -9.61 -16.20 -9.39
C GLY A 372 -9.39 -15.48 -10.72
N MET A 373 -9.67 -14.17 -10.81
CA MET A 373 -9.36 -13.32 -11.98
C MET A 373 -7.97 -13.59 -12.60
N PRO A 374 -6.85 -13.76 -11.83
CA PRO A 374 -5.55 -13.98 -12.46
C PRO A 374 -5.49 -15.27 -13.30
N GLY A 375 -6.20 -16.34 -12.89
CA GLY A 375 -6.26 -17.59 -13.65
C GLY A 375 -7.14 -17.50 -14.91
N ARG A 376 -8.27 -16.80 -14.82
CA ARG A 376 -9.15 -16.55 -15.98
C ARG A 376 -8.46 -15.64 -17.00
N LEU A 377 -7.88 -14.53 -16.55
CA LEU A 377 -7.09 -13.61 -17.36
C LEU A 377 -5.92 -14.31 -18.06
N SER A 378 -5.15 -15.14 -17.35
CA SER A 378 -4.05 -15.95 -17.92
C SER A 378 -4.54 -16.81 -19.09
N SER A 379 -5.69 -17.46 -18.91
CA SER A 379 -6.30 -18.34 -19.92
C SER A 379 -6.82 -17.55 -21.12
N GLN A 380 -7.43 -16.38 -20.88
CA GLN A 380 -8.01 -15.52 -21.91
C GLN A 380 -6.96 -14.90 -22.85
N ILE A 381 -5.81 -14.48 -22.33
CA ILE A 381 -4.79 -13.74 -23.11
C ILE A 381 -3.78 -14.64 -23.82
N GLY A 382 -3.94 -15.97 -23.78
CA GLY A 382 -3.08 -16.94 -24.46
C GLY A 382 -1.66 -17.07 -23.88
N LEU A 383 -1.32 -16.30 -22.84
CA LEU A 383 -0.11 -16.50 -22.05
C LEU A 383 -0.29 -17.74 -21.17
N GLY A 384 0.02 -18.91 -21.72
CA GLY A 384 -0.13 -20.20 -21.03
C GLY A 384 0.54 -20.25 -19.65
N ALA A 385 0.18 -21.24 -18.83
CA ALA A 385 0.53 -21.29 -17.40
C ALA A 385 2.03 -21.27 -17.05
N SER A 386 2.93 -21.48 -18.02
CA SER A 386 4.37 -21.31 -17.90
C SER A 386 4.86 -19.86 -18.08
N THR A 387 4.05 -19.01 -18.73
CA THR A 387 4.35 -17.64 -19.15
C THR A 387 3.61 -16.60 -18.31
N THR A 388 2.29 -16.74 -18.03
CA THR A 388 1.64 -15.80 -17.11
C THR A 388 2.12 -16.04 -15.69
N ARG A 389 2.96 -15.13 -15.20
CA ARG A 389 3.60 -15.22 -13.89
C ARG A 389 2.89 -14.33 -12.89
N VAL A 390 1.69 -14.77 -12.49
CA VAL A 390 0.93 -14.18 -11.38
C VAL A 390 1.76 -14.26 -10.11
N LEU A 391 2.48 -13.19 -9.80
CA LEU A 391 3.14 -13.05 -8.50
C LEU A 391 2.14 -12.42 -7.53
N PHE A 392 1.66 -13.22 -6.58
CA PHE A 392 0.94 -12.74 -5.42
C PHE A 392 1.93 -12.15 -4.41
N VAL A 393 1.76 -10.88 -4.05
CA VAL A 393 2.52 -10.22 -2.98
C VAL A 393 1.56 -9.92 -1.82
N LEU A 394 1.76 -10.56 -0.67
CA LEU A 394 1.01 -10.27 0.55
C LEU A 394 1.78 -9.25 1.39
N ASP A 395 1.33 -7.99 1.41
CA ASP A 395 1.97 -6.93 2.19
C ASP A 395 0.98 -5.84 2.64
N THR A 396 1.46 -4.91 3.47
CA THR A 396 0.74 -3.70 3.90
C THR A 396 1.31 -2.47 3.20
N ILE A 397 0.46 -1.72 2.48
CA ILE A 397 0.83 -0.62 1.55
C ILE A 397 1.86 0.36 2.11
N CYS A 398 1.71 0.71 3.40
CA CYS A 398 2.52 1.74 4.06
C CYS A 398 3.63 1.17 4.95
N ALA A 399 3.54 -0.10 5.33
CA ALA A 399 4.20 -0.61 6.52
C ALA A 399 4.81 -1.99 6.24
N LEU A 400 5.93 -2.33 6.87
CA LEU A 400 6.72 -3.52 6.51
C LEU A 400 6.53 -4.69 7.51
N TRP A 401 5.37 -4.75 8.17
CA TRP A 401 5.18 -5.56 9.38
C TRP A 401 5.05 -7.08 9.16
N PHE A 402 4.76 -7.55 7.95
CA PHE A 402 4.41 -8.97 7.73
C PHE A 402 5.45 -9.79 6.93
N PHE A 403 5.99 -9.26 5.83
CA PHE A 403 6.98 -9.99 5.03
C PHE A 403 8.15 -9.11 4.57
N ASN A 404 9.36 -9.53 4.90
CA ASN A 404 10.59 -8.92 4.37
C ASN A 404 10.78 -9.38 2.92
N LEU A 405 10.18 -8.64 1.98
CA LEU A 405 9.89 -9.12 0.63
C LEU A 405 11.08 -9.00 -0.34
N ASN A 406 12.02 -9.93 -0.25
CA ASN A 406 13.15 -10.03 -1.18
C ASN A 406 12.70 -10.64 -2.52
N LEU A 407 12.29 -9.79 -3.46
CA LEU A 407 12.15 -10.16 -4.87
C LEU A 407 13.52 -10.54 -5.45
N THR A 408 13.59 -11.59 -6.27
CA THR A 408 14.81 -11.95 -7.01
C THR A 408 14.45 -12.47 -8.40
N VAL A 409 14.90 -11.77 -9.45
CA VAL A 409 14.55 -12.08 -10.84
C VAL A 409 15.59 -13.02 -11.45
N ARG A 410 15.27 -14.31 -11.57
CA ARG A 410 16.03 -15.27 -12.39
C ARG A 410 15.46 -15.32 -13.81
N CYS A 411 16.09 -14.62 -14.75
CA CYS A 411 15.80 -14.72 -16.18
C CYS A 411 16.51 -15.94 -16.78
N ASP A 412 15.77 -17.03 -17.07
CA ASP A 412 16.29 -18.16 -17.84
C ASP A 412 16.09 -17.92 -19.34
N GLN A 413 17.21 -17.68 -20.02
CA GLN A 413 17.25 -17.39 -21.46
C GLN A 413 16.84 -18.58 -22.35
N LYS A 414 16.94 -19.83 -21.87
CA LYS A 414 16.59 -21.03 -22.67
C LYS A 414 15.10 -21.33 -22.68
N ILE A 415 14.35 -20.85 -21.69
CA ILE A 415 12.93 -21.19 -21.48
C ILE A 415 12.01 -19.94 -21.51
N LYS A 416 12.55 -18.76 -21.86
CA LYS A 416 11.84 -17.45 -21.77
C LYS A 416 11.19 -17.22 -20.39
N ARG A 417 11.80 -17.73 -19.31
CA ARG A 417 11.21 -17.77 -17.96
C ARG A 417 11.78 -16.65 -17.06
N ILE A 418 10.92 -15.71 -16.67
CA ILE A 418 11.22 -14.68 -15.66
C ILE A 418 10.87 -15.19 -14.26
N THR A 419 11.69 -16.03 -13.63
CA THR A 419 11.36 -16.52 -12.27
C THR A 419 11.68 -15.45 -11.23
N ILE A 420 10.71 -14.58 -10.96
CA ILE A 420 10.67 -13.74 -9.77
C ILE A 420 10.41 -14.66 -8.57
N MET A 421 11.47 -15.04 -7.86
CA MET A 421 11.35 -15.78 -6.60
C MET A 421 11.12 -14.76 -5.48
N ASN A 422 10.08 -14.96 -4.67
CA ASN A 422 10.03 -14.39 -3.32
C ASN A 422 10.88 -15.31 -2.44
N HIS A 423 12.08 -14.88 -2.07
CA HIS A 423 12.91 -15.68 -1.19
C HIS A 423 12.55 -15.42 0.27
N LEU A 424 12.10 -16.48 0.96
CA LEU A 424 12.12 -16.57 2.42
C LEU A 424 13.57 -16.71 2.94
N THR A 425 14.45 -15.76 2.58
CA THR A 425 15.74 -15.61 3.24
C THR A 425 15.50 -15.15 4.67
N ALA A 426 15.63 -16.08 5.62
CA ALA A 426 16.05 -15.73 6.96
C ALA A 426 17.46 -15.12 6.84
N SER A 427 17.54 -13.79 6.80
CA SER A 427 18.80 -13.07 6.66
C SER A 427 19.66 -13.30 7.89
N ALA A 428 20.66 -14.17 7.77
CA ALA A 428 21.63 -14.39 8.84
C ALA A 428 22.30 -13.05 9.20
N LEU A 429 22.08 -12.59 10.43
CA LEU A 429 22.73 -11.40 10.95
C LEU A 429 24.26 -11.59 10.88
N PRO A 430 25.03 -10.58 10.45
CA PRO A 430 26.48 -10.66 10.49
C PRO A 430 26.93 -10.81 11.94
N ARG A 431 27.49 -11.99 12.27
CA ARG A 431 27.96 -12.32 13.62
C ARG A 431 29.08 -11.38 14.06
N ARG A 432 28.73 -10.28 14.74
CA ARG A 432 29.68 -9.52 15.56
C ARG A 432 30.01 -10.35 16.79
N ALA A 433 31.18 -10.98 16.79
CA ALA A 433 31.68 -11.71 17.95
C ALA A 433 32.01 -10.72 19.09
N PRO A 434 31.58 -10.98 20.35
CA PRO A 434 32.02 -10.20 21.50
C PRO A 434 33.46 -10.59 21.86
N LEU A 435 34.43 -9.70 21.61
CA LEU A 435 35.83 -9.97 21.92
C LEU A 435 36.15 -9.60 23.38
N SER A 436 36.35 -10.63 24.20
CA SER A 436 37.14 -10.62 25.44
C SER A 436 36.72 -9.70 26.59
N ILE A 437 36.00 -10.28 27.57
CA ILE A 437 36.15 -9.87 28.99
C ILE A 437 37.30 -10.70 29.57
N ALA A 438 38.45 -10.07 29.84
CA ALA A 438 39.48 -10.59 30.74
C ALA A 438 40.56 -9.54 31.06
N ILE A 439 40.49 -8.94 32.25
CA ILE A 439 41.63 -8.57 33.12
C ILE A 439 41.04 -8.34 34.52
N ALA A 440 41.77 -8.68 35.57
CA ALA A 440 41.30 -8.71 36.95
C ALA A 440 42.04 -7.68 37.84
N LEU A 441 41.71 -7.71 39.13
CA LEU A 441 42.36 -7.05 40.28
C LEU A 441 41.89 -5.62 40.66
N LEU A 442 42.02 -5.35 41.97
CA LEU A 442 41.69 -4.14 42.73
C LEU A 442 40.17 -3.80 42.82
N CYS A 443 39.60 -3.51 44.00
CA CYS A 443 40.16 -3.54 45.36
C CYS A 443 39.11 -3.77 46.47
N THR A 444 39.59 -4.24 47.63
CA THR A 444 39.05 -4.18 49.02
C THR A 444 37.65 -3.53 49.23
N ALA A 445 36.62 -4.24 49.72
CA ALA A 445 36.41 -4.89 51.04
C ALA A 445 35.84 -3.95 52.15
N MET A 446 35.00 -4.50 53.05
CA MET A 446 34.89 -4.23 54.52
C MET A 446 33.60 -4.85 55.15
N ILE A 447 33.76 -5.71 56.18
CA ILE A 447 33.01 -5.86 57.46
C ILE A 447 31.45 -5.69 57.45
N GLY A 448 30.59 -6.53 58.07
CA GLY A 448 30.73 -7.51 59.18
C GLY A 448 29.34 -8.02 59.70
N PRO A 449 29.25 -8.75 60.85
CA PRO A 449 28.19 -9.78 61.04
C PRO A 449 27.40 -9.82 62.39
N ALA A 450 26.30 -10.61 62.42
CA ALA A 450 25.66 -11.28 63.58
C ALA A 450 24.78 -12.46 63.05
N LEU A 451 24.71 -13.71 63.56
CA LEU A 451 24.51 -14.28 64.91
C LEU A 451 23.03 -14.27 65.37
N ALA A 452 22.39 -15.34 65.91
CA ALA A 452 22.83 -16.74 66.12
C ALA A 452 21.68 -17.77 66.40
N GLN A 453 21.88 -19.03 65.97
CA GLN A 453 21.81 -20.30 66.78
C GLN A 453 20.49 -20.88 67.41
N GLN A 454 20.07 -22.07 66.88
CA GLN A 454 19.54 -23.32 67.53
C GLN A 454 18.36 -23.26 68.57
N ALA A 455 17.47 -24.25 68.78
CA ALA A 455 17.29 -25.69 68.47
C ALA A 455 15.76 -26.08 68.56
N THR A 456 15.18 -27.31 68.48
CA THR A 456 15.58 -28.73 68.23
C THR A 456 14.35 -29.61 67.84
N GLN A 457 14.59 -30.84 67.34
CA GLN A 457 13.77 -32.09 67.40
C GLN A 457 12.40 -32.27 66.67
N ASN A 458 12.34 -33.43 65.98
CA ASN A 458 11.28 -34.24 65.33
C ASN A 458 9.86 -34.22 65.96
N GLU A 459 8.75 -34.63 65.31
CA GLU A 459 8.55 -35.78 64.40
C GLU A 459 7.48 -35.60 63.30
N ASN A 460 7.79 -35.99 62.05
CA ASN A 460 7.07 -37.03 61.26
C ASN A 460 7.74 -37.24 59.88
N ALA A 461 7.36 -38.32 59.18
CA ALA A 461 8.05 -38.86 57.99
C ALA A 461 7.20 -38.76 56.68
N PRO A 462 7.66 -39.24 55.50
CA PRO A 462 9.02 -39.29 54.92
C PRO A 462 9.09 -38.63 53.50
N GLY A 463 10.30 -38.48 52.94
CA GLY A 463 10.48 -38.32 51.49
C GLY A 463 11.68 -37.47 51.04
N LYS A 464 12.72 -38.11 50.47
CA LYS A 464 13.86 -37.42 49.85
C LYS A 464 13.80 -37.52 48.33
N SER A 465 13.87 -36.37 47.64
CA SER A 465 14.62 -36.14 46.40
C SER A 465 14.44 -34.66 46.03
N SER A 466 15.28 -33.94 45.29
CA SER A 466 16.73 -33.92 44.99
C SER A 466 16.85 -32.98 43.78
N LYS A 467 17.83 -32.08 43.75
CA LYS A 467 18.13 -31.09 42.69
C LYS A 467 17.26 -31.16 41.41
N SER A 468 16.37 -30.18 41.23
CA SER A 468 15.75 -29.93 39.92
C SER A 468 16.81 -29.63 38.86
N PRO A 469 16.72 -30.18 37.63
CA PRO A 469 17.54 -29.75 36.50
C PRO A 469 17.22 -28.31 36.09
N GLU A 470 18.11 -27.71 35.30
CA GLU A 470 17.83 -26.46 34.59
C GLU A 470 16.63 -26.66 33.64
N LEU A 471 15.61 -25.80 33.73
CA LEU A 471 14.60 -25.72 32.68
C LEU A 471 15.25 -25.12 31.43
N LEU A 472 15.21 -25.86 30.33
CA LEU A 472 15.45 -25.28 29.00
C LEU A 472 14.30 -24.32 28.68
N ASP A 473 14.62 -23.12 28.20
CA ASP A 473 13.62 -22.11 27.83
C ASP A 473 12.59 -22.67 26.84
N GLN A 474 11.30 -22.48 27.13
CA GLN A 474 10.21 -22.95 26.29
C GLN A 474 10.13 -22.12 25.01
N VAL A 475 10.78 -22.57 23.93
CA VAL A 475 10.82 -21.85 22.65
C VAL A 475 9.46 -21.92 21.94
N ILE A 476 8.58 -20.97 22.25
CA ILE A 476 7.29 -20.80 21.59
C ILE A 476 7.50 -20.18 20.20
N VAL A 477 7.44 -21.00 19.14
CA VAL A 477 7.51 -20.54 17.74
C VAL A 477 6.14 -20.00 17.30
N THR A 478 5.74 -18.86 17.84
CA THR A 478 4.71 -18.03 17.20
C THR A 478 5.24 -17.49 15.88
N GLY A 479 4.39 -17.38 14.85
CA GLY A 479 4.77 -16.91 13.51
C GLY A 479 5.24 -15.44 13.43
N THR A 480 5.35 -14.74 14.57
CA THR A 480 5.58 -13.30 14.69
C THR A 480 7.05 -12.87 14.57
N ARG A 481 7.98 -13.78 14.24
CA ARG A 481 9.41 -13.50 13.94
C ARG A 481 10.22 -12.82 15.07
N VAL A 482 9.72 -12.83 16.31
CA VAL A 482 10.37 -12.29 17.51
C VAL A 482 10.39 -13.39 18.56
N ALA A 483 11.55 -13.65 19.16
CA ALA A 483 11.69 -14.67 20.20
C ALA A 483 11.24 -14.14 21.58
N GLY A 484 10.74 -15.03 22.44
CA GLY A 484 10.44 -14.72 23.85
C GLY A 484 9.10 -14.03 24.11
N ARG A 485 8.17 -13.99 23.15
CA ARG A 485 6.82 -13.42 23.33
C ARG A 485 5.89 -14.39 24.04
N SER A 486 5.20 -13.93 25.08
CA SER A 486 4.19 -14.70 25.81
C SER A 486 2.92 -14.89 24.98
N PRO A 487 2.19 -16.03 25.12
CA PRO A 487 0.85 -16.19 24.54
C PRO A 487 -0.12 -15.06 24.92
N THR A 488 0.01 -14.51 26.13
CA THR A 488 -0.81 -13.38 26.63
C THR A 488 -0.53 -12.05 25.93
N GLU A 489 0.54 -11.95 25.15
CA GLU A 489 0.91 -10.75 24.37
C GLU A 489 0.51 -10.88 22.89
N SER A 490 -0.16 -11.97 22.49
CA SER A 490 -0.60 -12.18 21.11
C SER A 490 -1.89 -11.41 20.80
N MET A 491 -1.91 -10.73 19.64
CA MET A 491 -3.10 -10.04 19.11
C MET A 491 -4.02 -10.97 18.29
N SER A 492 -3.80 -12.28 18.37
CA SER A 492 -4.63 -13.32 17.76
C SER A 492 -4.68 -14.51 18.72
N PRO A 493 -5.77 -15.29 18.76
CA PRO A 493 -5.80 -16.54 19.52
C PRO A 493 -4.62 -17.44 19.13
N VAL A 494 -3.89 -17.92 20.13
CA VAL A 494 -2.77 -18.87 19.96
C VAL A 494 -3.03 -20.02 20.90
N ASP A 495 -3.45 -21.14 20.32
CA ASP A 495 -3.56 -22.40 21.03
C ASP A 495 -2.14 -22.98 21.21
N VAL A 496 -1.78 -23.35 22.45
CA VAL A 496 -0.46 -23.89 22.80
C VAL A 496 -0.61 -25.37 23.16
N VAL A 497 -0.07 -26.23 22.31
CA VAL A 497 -0.04 -27.70 22.50
C VAL A 497 1.37 -28.12 22.92
N SER A 498 1.51 -28.89 24.00
CA SER A 498 2.82 -29.43 24.41
C SER A 498 3.10 -30.78 23.73
N PRO A 499 4.37 -31.23 23.64
CA PRO A 499 4.70 -32.56 23.14
C PRO A 499 3.97 -33.68 23.91
N VAL A 500 3.80 -33.51 25.23
CA VAL A 500 3.11 -34.48 26.10
C VAL A 500 1.62 -34.58 25.77
N ASP A 501 0.99 -33.52 25.26
CA ASP A 501 -0.42 -33.54 24.87
C ASP A 501 -0.64 -34.28 23.54
N LEU A 502 0.34 -34.20 22.63
CA LEU A 502 0.40 -34.97 21.39
C LEU A 502 0.71 -36.45 21.64
N GLU A 503 1.70 -36.75 22.49
CA GLU A 503 2.09 -38.11 22.90
C GLU A 503 0.96 -38.85 23.63
N ARG A 504 0.00 -38.13 24.22
CA ARG A 504 -1.21 -38.68 24.85
C ARG A 504 -2.36 -38.97 23.87
N GLN A 505 -2.24 -38.60 22.59
CA GLN A 505 -3.30 -38.87 21.61
C GLN A 505 -3.24 -40.30 21.10
N ALA A 506 -4.39 -40.96 21.04
CA ALA A 506 -4.51 -42.33 20.55
C ALA A 506 -4.51 -42.46 19.00
N SER A 507 -4.42 -41.36 18.25
CA SER A 507 -4.34 -41.38 16.78
C SER A 507 -2.90 -41.23 16.29
N LEU A 508 -2.60 -41.91 15.18
CA LEU A 508 -1.32 -41.79 14.44
C LEU A 508 -1.37 -40.69 13.36
N ASP A 509 -2.55 -40.15 13.03
CA ASP A 509 -2.71 -39.00 12.12
C ASP A 509 -2.63 -37.70 12.93
N PHE A 510 -1.59 -36.90 12.67
CA PHE A 510 -1.38 -35.59 13.29
C PHE A 510 -2.58 -34.64 13.12
N THR A 511 -3.35 -34.79 12.03
CA THR A 511 -4.58 -34.03 11.79
C THR A 511 -5.67 -34.37 12.81
N ASP A 512 -5.81 -35.65 13.16
CA ASP A 512 -6.74 -36.11 14.20
C ASP A 512 -6.24 -35.75 15.60
N GLN A 513 -4.92 -35.83 15.83
CA GLN A 513 -4.31 -35.36 17.09
C GLN A 513 -4.65 -33.89 17.36
N LEU A 514 -4.47 -33.02 16.35
CA LEU A 514 -4.83 -31.60 16.46
C LEU A 514 -6.35 -31.40 16.57
N SER A 515 -7.17 -32.12 15.80
CA SER A 515 -8.64 -31.98 15.86
C SER A 515 -9.22 -32.39 17.22
N ASN A 516 -8.61 -33.36 17.90
CA ASN A 516 -9.00 -33.77 19.26
C ASN A 516 -8.56 -32.75 20.33
N LEU A 517 -7.40 -32.13 20.15
CA LEU A 517 -6.82 -31.18 21.10
C LEU A 517 -7.38 -29.76 20.95
N LEU A 518 -7.77 -29.36 19.74
CA LEU A 518 -8.12 -28.00 19.37
C LEU A 518 -9.55 -27.93 18.80
N PRO A 519 -10.57 -27.62 19.62
CA PRO A 519 -11.95 -27.43 19.13
C PRO A 519 -12.11 -26.30 18.09
N SER A 520 -11.11 -25.42 17.99
CA SER A 520 -10.94 -24.39 16.96
C SER A 520 -10.57 -24.96 15.58
N PHE A 521 -9.96 -26.15 15.53
CA PHE A 521 -9.38 -26.77 14.33
C PHE A 521 -10.38 -27.73 13.65
N ASN A 522 -11.36 -27.17 12.93
CA ASN A 522 -12.36 -27.96 12.21
C ASN A 522 -11.89 -28.31 10.77
N THR A 523 -11.39 -29.53 10.57
CA THR A 523 -11.12 -30.08 9.23
C THR A 523 -12.26 -30.99 8.76
N GLN A 524 -13.01 -30.56 7.75
CA GLN A 524 -14.02 -31.41 7.10
C GLN A 524 -13.33 -32.54 6.30
N ARG A 525 -13.34 -33.76 6.84
CA ARG A 525 -12.98 -34.98 6.10
C ARG A 525 -14.07 -35.28 5.06
N PHE A 526 -13.82 -34.96 3.80
CA PHE A 526 -14.64 -35.43 2.67
C PHE A 526 -14.41 -36.94 2.48
N PRO A 527 -15.44 -37.80 2.64
CA PRO A 527 -15.31 -39.22 2.36
C PRO A 527 -15.24 -39.43 0.84
N ILE A 528 -14.34 -40.30 0.39
CA ILE A 528 -14.07 -40.61 -1.04
C ILE A 528 -13.44 -39.42 -1.79
N ALA A 529 -12.12 -39.31 -1.65
CA ALA A 529 -11.26 -38.47 -2.48
C ALA A 529 -10.11 -39.30 -3.11
N ASP A 530 -10.39 -40.54 -3.51
CA ASP A 530 -9.48 -41.34 -4.33
C ASP A 530 -9.60 -40.99 -5.83
N GLY A 531 -8.61 -41.39 -6.62
CA GLY A 531 -8.47 -40.99 -8.03
C GLY A 531 -9.43 -41.65 -9.01
N SER A 532 -10.39 -42.48 -8.59
CA SER A 532 -11.27 -43.24 -9.48
C SER A 532 -12.31 -42.39 -10.23
N ALA A 533 -12.66 -41.21 -9.71
CA ALA A 533 -13.78 -40.37 -10.17
C ALA A 533 -13.65 -39.78 -11.60
N PHE A 534 -12.57 -40.07 -12.35
CA PHE A 534 -12.33 -39.54 -13.69
C PHE A 534 -12.55 -40.54 -14.85
N ILE A 535 -12.95 -41.79 -14.57
CA ILE A 535 -13.30 -42.76 -15.62
C ILE A 535 -14.79 -42.64 -15.94
N ARG A 536 -15.14 -42.18 -17.15
CA ARG A 536 -16.50 -42.29 -17.70
C ARG A 536 -16.75 -43.72 -18.20
N PRO A 537 -17.91 -44.33 -17.91
CA PRO A 537 -18.42 -45.47 -18.68
C PRO A 537 -18.66 -45.10 -20.15
N ALA A 538 -18.71 -46.12 -21.01
CA ALA A 538 -19.10 -46.02 -22.41
C ALA A 538 -20.63 -46.13 -22.59
#